data_AF-A0A7W6X7S5-F1
#
_entry.id   AF-A0A7W6X7S5-F1
#
_cell.length_a   1.000
_cell.length_b   1.000
_cell.length_c   1.000
_cell.angle_alpha   90.00
_cell.angle_beta   90.00
_cell.angle_gamma   90.00
#
_symmetry.space_group_name_H-M   'P 1'
#
loop_
_entity.id
_entity.type
_entity.pdbx_description
1 polymer ?
#
loop_
_entity_poly.entity_id
_entity_poly.type
_entity_poly.pdbx_seq_one_letter_code
_entity_poly.pdbx_strand_id
1 'polypeptide(L)'
;MLATISIRAKIISVVAFLLVAMAGMGLLAVMKMRSMNANTTDITTNWMPSVRVLGELRASVITYRNVVRQHMLSETLDEKFANEKTGVTVIEALAKIRGRYEAMITSPEERALYNQWSKLWDDYKKGTEEVMALSRKEAGKVPHEAQELNTKTVNKIGLASDEVLMKDIELNTKGGDQAAQDAADSYSYAFMLVSVILGAAVIIGIGVGFYLVQDVSKGINSIIEPMQALGRGDLSAEVPHRGDKTEIGAMADVLQIFKEALIAKKAADEAAAADAEAKIERGRRVDNITREFETMIGEIVQTVSSASTQLEASASTLTSTADRSQRLATTVAGASEEASTNVQSVASATEEMASSVGEISRQVQESARMAGDAVGQARATTERVSELSKAASRIGDVVELINTIAGQTNLLALNATIEAARAGEAGRGFAVVASEVKALAEQTAKATGEIGQQISGIQAATNDSVGAIKEISSTIERLSEISSAIAAAVEEQGAATQEIARNVQQAAQGTQQVSSNITDVQRGATETGTASSQVLSAAQMLSNDSGRLKNEVSKFLTNVRAA
;
A
#
# COMPACT_ATOMS: atom_id res chain seq x y z
N MET A 1 -63.92 -10.64 -11.59
CA MET A 1 -63.36 -11.75 -12.40
C MET A 1 -62.64 -12.82 -11.56
N LEU A 2 -62.04 -12.53 -10.40
CA LEU A 2 -61.34 -13.56 -9.60
C LEU A 2 -62.24 -14.31 -8.58
N ALA A 3 -63.47 -13.86 -8.34
CA ALA A 3 -64.41 -14.49 -7.41
C ALA A 3 -64.83 -15.92 -7.85
N THR A 4 -64.74 -16.23 -9.14
CA THR A 4 -65.11 -17.53 -9.73
C THR A 4 -63.93 -18.52 -9.81
N ILE A 5 -62.77 -18.17 -9.28
CA ILE A 5 -61.55 -18.99 -9.30
C ILE A 5 -61.38 -19.71 -7.96
N SER A 6 -61.02 -20.99 -8.03
CA SER A 6 -60.82 -21.84 -6.86
C SER A 6 -59.72 -21.29 -5.93
N ILE A 7 -59.85 -21.54 -4.63
CA ILE A 7 -58.88 -21.10 -3.62
C ILE A 7 -57.50 -21.68 -3.95
N ARG A 8 -57.47 -22.96 -4.38
CA ARG A 8 -56.25 -23.63 -4.84
C ARG A 8 -55.58 -22.90 -6.01
N ALA A 9 -56.35 -22.51 -7.03
CA ALA A 9 -55.80 -21.82 -8.20
C ALA A 9 -55.24 -20.44 -7.82
N LYS A 10 -55.87 -19.72 -6.88
CA LYS A 10 -55.37 -18.44 -6.36
C LYS A 10 -54.00 -18.58 -5.68
N ILE A 11 -53.85 -19.56 -4.78
CA ILE A 11 -52.58 -19.82 -4.08
C ILE A 11 -51.47 -20.21 -5.06
N ILE A 12 -51.75 -21.14 -5.98
CA ILE A 12 -50.77 -21.58 -6.99
C ILE A 12 -50.32 -20.41 -7.87
N SER A 13 -51.24 -19.53 -8.27
CA SER A 13 -50.92 -18.36 -9.09
C SER A 13 -49.96 -17.40 -8.40
N VAL A 14 -50.16 -17.14 -7.10
CA VAL A 14 -49.28 -16.26 -6.31
C VAL A 14 -47.91 -16.88 -6.12
N VAL A 15 -47.84 -18.17 -5.78
CA VAL A 15 -46.56 -18.88 -5.63
C VAL A 15 -45.79 -18.94 -6.96
N ALA A 16 -46.47 -19.21 -8.07
CA ALA A 16 -45.87 -19.22 -9.40
C ALA A 16 -45.33 -17.83 -9.79
N PHE A 17 -46.08 -16.77 -9.53
CA PHE A 17 -45.64 -15.40 -9.76
C PHE A 17 -44.39 -15.03 -8.94
N LEU A 18 -44.37 -15.39 -7.65
CA LEU A 18 -43.21 -15.17 -6.77
C LEU A 18 -41.96 -15.92 -7.26
N LEU A 19 -42.11 -17.17 -7.72
CA LEU A 19 -40.99 -17.95 -8.26
C LEU A 19 -40.42 -17.33 -9.54
N VAL A 20 -41.28 -16.85 -10.46
CA VAL A 20 -40.84 -16.14 -11.67
C VAL A 20 -40.13 -14.83 -11.33
N ALA A 21 -40.66 -14.06 -10.37
CA ALA A 21 -40.03 -12.82 -9.92
C ALA A 21 -38.66 -13.06 -9.27
N MET A 22 -38.53 -14.10 -8.43
CA MET A 22 -37.24 -14.50 -7.85
C MET A 22 -36.24 -14.94 -8.90
N ALA A 23 -36.66 -15.75 -9.88
CA ALA A 23 -35.80 -16.16 -10.99
C ALA A 23 -35.32 -14.96 -11.83
N GLY A 24 -36.22 -14.01 -12.11
CA GLY A 24 -35.90 -12.76 -12.81
C GLY A 24 -34.89 -11.90 -12.07
N MET A 25 -35.04 -11.74 -10.75
CA MET A 25 -34.08 -11.03 -9.90
C MET A 25 -32.71 -11.72 -9.89
N GLY A 26 -32.69 -13.06 -9.79
CA GLY A 26 -31.46 -13.84 -9.84
C GLY A 26 -30.70 -13.65 -11.16
N LEU A 27 -31.41 -13.72 -12.29
CA LEU A 27 -30.84 -13.47 -13.63
C LEU A 27 -30.26 -12.05 -13.75
N LEU A 28 -31.01 -11.04 -13.30
CA LEU A 28 -30.56 -9.65 -13.35
C LEU A 28 -29.31 -9.41 -12.50
N ALA A 29 -29.27 -9.99 -11.29
CA ALA A 29 -28.11 -9.91 -10.41
C ALA A 29 -26.86 -10.54 -11.05
N VAL A 30 -26.99 -11.73 -11.65
CA VAL A 30 -25.88 -12.41 -12.36
C VAL A 30 -25.41 -11.59 -13.56
N MET A 31 -26.32 -11.00 -14.35
CA MET A 31 -25.97 -10.15 -15.48
C MET A 31 -25.20 -8.90 -15.04
N LYS A 32 -25.63 -8.23 -13.97
CA LYS A 32 -24.95 -7.04 -13.44
C LYS A 32 -23.60 -7.37 -12.80
N MET A 33 -23.49 -8.48 -12.08
CA MET A 33 -22.20 -8.97 -11.58
C MET A 33 -21.22 -9.26 -12.71
N ARG A 34 -21.66 -9.84 -13.84
CA ARG A 34 -20.79 -10.04 -15.01
C ARG A 34 -20.26 -8.74 -15.58
N SER A 35 -21.10 -7.71 -15.70
CA SER A 35 -20.67 -6.39 -16.20
C SER A 35 -19.65 -5.73 -15.26
N MET A 36 -19.90 -5.78 -13.95
CA MET A 36 -18.97 -5.26 -12.95
C MET A 36 -17.63 -6.01 -13.00
N ASN A 37 -17.68 -7.34 -13.07
CA ASN A 37 -16.47 -8.16 -13.18
C ASN A 37 -15.67 -7.89 -14.46
N ALA A 38 -16.34 -7.60 -15.59
CA ALA A 38 -15.66 -7.25 -16.84
C ALA A 38 -14.86 -5.95 -16.69
N ASN A 39 -15.45 -4.90 -16.11
CA ASN A 39 -14.76 -3.62 -15.86
C ASN A 39 -13.60 -3.79 -14.86
N THR A 40 -13.80 -4.54 -13.77
CA THR A 40 -12.73 -4.84 -12.81
C THR A 40 -11.59 -5.67 -13.44
N THR A 41 -11.93 -6.59 -14.34
CA THR A 41 -10.92 -7.35 -15.09
C THR A 41 -10.12 -6.40 -15.98
N ASP A 42 -10.77 -5.51 -16.74
CA ASP A 42 -10.08 -4.56 -17.61
C ASP A 42 -9.14 -3.62 -16.82
N ILE A 43 -9.56 -3.13 -15.65
CA ILE A 43 -8.68 -2.35 -14.75
C ILE A 43 -7.43 -3.14 -14.36
N THR A 44 -7.60 -4.41 -13.97
CA THR A 44 -6.53 -5.23 -13.39
C THR A 44 -5.62 -5.88 -14.44
N THR A 45 -6.11 -6.12 -15.65
CA THR A 45 -5.36 -6.81 -16.71
C THR A 45 -4.87 -5.89 -17.82
N ASN A 46 -5.43 -4.68 -17.95
CA ASN A 46 -5.08 -3.73 -19.02
C ASN A 46 -4.57 -2.41 -18.42
N TRP A 47 -5.45 -1.57 -17.85
CA TRP A 47 -5.13 -0.19 -17.47
C TRP A 47 -4.01 -0.07 -16.41
N MET A 48 -4.15 -0.73 -15.26
CA MET A 48 -3.15 -0.65 -14.18
C MET A 48 -1.78 -1.20 -14.60
N PRO A 49 -1.70 -2.39 -15.23
CA PRO A 49 -0.45 -2.87 -15.81
C PRO A 49 0.17 -1.89 -16.83
N SER A 50 -0.62 -1.29 -17.73
CA SER A 50 -0.11 -0.36 -18.75
C SER A 50 0.52 0.88 -18.11
N VAL A 51 -0.14 1.50 -17.12
CA VAL A 51 0.42 2.64 -16.35
C VAL A 51 1.75 2.26 -15.70
N ARG A 52 1.82 1.08 -15.06
CA ARG A 52 3.05 0.61 -14.41
C ARG A 52 4.19 0.40 -15.41
N VAL A 53 3.93 -0.28 -16.53
CA VAL A 53 4.96 -0.58 -17.54
C VAL A 53 5.43 0.71 -18.22
N LEU A 54 4.52 1.65 -18.51
CA LEU A 54 4.87 2.99 -19.00
C LEU A 54 5.74 3.76 -17.99
N GLY A 55 5.43 3.67 -16.69
CA GLY A 55 6.26 4.23 -15.63
C GLY A 55 7.68 3.63 -15.60
N GLU A 56 7.79 2.30 -15.71
CA GLU A 56 9.08 1.60 -15.82
C GLU A 56 9.85 2.02 -17.09
N LEU A 57 9.13 2.22 -18.21
CA LEU A 57 9.71 2.67 -19.48
C LEU A 57 10.29 4.08 -19.35
N ARG A 58 9.51 5.01 -18.78
CA ARG A 58 9.93 6.39 -18.50
C ARG A 58 11.13 6.45 -17.56
N ALA A 59 11.12 5.67 -16.47
CA ALA A 59 12.24 5.59 -15.55
C ALA A 59 13.52 5.10 -16.25
N SER A 60 13.41 4.11 -17.14
CA SER A 60 14.55 3.59 -17.91
C SER A 60 15.11 4.61 -18.90
N VAL A 61 14.24 5.40 -19.55
CA VAL A 61 14.64 6.53 -20.42
C VAL A 61 15.42 7.58 -19.61
N ILE A 62 14.94 7.93 -18.41
CA ILE A 62 15.61 8.89 -17.52
C ILE A 62 16.98 8.35 -17.08
N THR A 63 17.06 7.08 -16.69
CA THR A 63 18.32 6.42 -16.35
C THR A 63 19.31 6.46 -17.52
N TYR A 64 18.85 6.18 -18.74
CA TYR A 64 19.71 6.28 -19.92
C TYR A 64 20.21 7.72 -20.15
N ARG A 65 19.35 8.73 -19.97
CA ARG A 65 19.77 10.15 -20.03
C ARG A 65 20.83 10.49 -18.97
N ASN A 66 20.71 9.93 -17.76
CA ASN A 66 21.72 10.11 -16.72
C ASN A 66 23.06 9.47 -17.09
N VAL A 67 23.05 8.29 -17.74
CA VAL A 67 24.27 7.67 -18.27
C VAL A 67 24.95 8.58 -19.30
N VAL A 68 24.20 9.16 -20.24
CA VAL A 68 24.75 10.11 -21.22
C VAL A 68 25.34 11.34 -20.54
N ARG A 69 24.67 11.87 -19.50
CA ARG A 69 25.18 12.99 -18.71
C ARG A 69 26.47 12.63 -17.96
N GLN A 70 26.50 11.47 -17.30
CA GLN A 70 27.68 10.97 -16.59
C GLN A 70 28.85 10.75 -17.56
N HIS A 71 28.59 10.20 -18.74
CA HIS A 71 29.58 10.06 -19.80
C HIS A 71 30.23 11.40 -20.20
N MET A 72 29.43 12.46 -20.34
CA MET A 72 29.96 13.81 -20.62
C MET A 72 30.73 14.43 -19.45
N LEU A 73 30.45 14.03 -18.21
CA LEU A 73 31.13 14.51 -17.01
C LEU A 73 32.42 13.74 -16.70
N SER A 74 32.55 12.49 -17.15
CA SER A 74 33.77 11.70 -16.98
C SER A 74 34.96 12.32 -17.70
N GLU A 75 36.14 12.29 -17.05
CA GLU A 75 37.36 12.89 -17.58
C GLU A 75 38.17 11.89 -18.40
N THR A 76 38.17 10.63 -17.99
CA THR A 76 38.99 9.57 -18.60
C THR A 76 38.25 8.78 -19.68
N LEU A 77 38.99 8.20 -20.63
CA LEU A 77 38.42 7.31 -21.64
C LEU A 77 37.83 6.03 -21.03
N ASP A 78 38.48 5.49 -19.99
CA ASP A 78 38.04 4.25 -19.35
C ASP A 78 36.67 4.42 -18.66
N GLU A 79 36.46 5.54 -17.95
CA GLU A 79 35.15 5.86 -17.35
C GLU A 79 34.08 6.11 -18.41
N LYS A 80 34.44 6.76 -19.52
CA LYS A 80 33.53 6.97 -20.66
C LYS A 80 33.09 5.63 -21.26
N PHE A 81 34.02 4.71 -21.54
CA PHE A 81 33.66 3.38 -22.04
C PHE A 81 32.86 2.55 -21.01
N ALA A 82 33.13 2.70 -19.71
CA ALA A 82 32.33 2.06 -18.66
C ALA A 82 30.87 2.57 -18.67
N ASN A 83 30.67 3.89 -18.83
CA ASN A 83 29.33 4.47 -18.97
C ASN A 83 28.62 3.99 -20.24
N GLU A 84 29.33 3.86 -21.37
CA GLU A 84 28.75 3.31 -22.61
C GLU A 84 28.26 1.87 -22.41
N LYS A 85 29.06 1.04 -21.73
CA LYS A 85 28.66 -0.34 -21.38
C LYS A 85 27.39 -0.35 -20.54
N THR A 86 27.31 0.51 -19.52
CA THR A 86 26.08 0.68 -18.72
C THR A 86 24.91 1.13 -19.60
N GLY A 87 25.13 2.06 -20.52
CA GLY A 87 24.14 2.55 -21.47
C GLY A 87 23.56 1.43 -22.36
N VAL A 88 24.40 0.52 -22.85
CA VAL A 88 23.96 -0.66 -23.62
C VAL A 88 23.04 -1.55 -22.77
N THR A 89 23.41 -1.84 -21.53
CA THR A 89 22.56 -2.65 -20.63
C THR A 89 21.20 -1.97 -20.36
N VAL A 90 21.18 -0.65 -20.19
CA VAL A 90 19.92 0.09 -20.02
C VAL A 90 19.06 0.04 -21.28
N ILE A 91 19.66 0.18 -22.47
CA ILE A 91 18.93 0.05 -23.75
C ILE A 91 18.32 -1.35 -23.90
N GLU A 92 19.05 -2.41 -23.56
CA GLU A 92 18.55 -3.79 -23.62
C GLU A 92 17.36 -4.01 -22.68
N ALA A 93 17.44 -3.48 -21.46
CA ALA A 93 16.34 -3.52 -20.51
C ALA A 93 15.12 -2.74 -21.04
N LEU A 94 15.35 -1.54 -21.57
CA LEU A 94 14.33 -0.68 -22.16
C LEU A 94 13.64 -1.35 -23.34
N ALA A 95 14.38 -2.08 -24.20
CA ALA A 95 13.80 -2.84 -25.31
C ALA A 95 12.82 -3.94 -24.83
N LYS A 96 13.13 -4.61 -23.71
CA LYS A 96 12.21 -5.60 -23.10
C LYS A 96 10.96 -4.93 -22.53
N ILE A 97 11.12 -3.80 -21.83
CA ILE A 97 9.99 -3.05 -21.27
C ILE A 97 9.08 -2.54 -22.40
N ARG A 98 9.69 -1.98 -23.44
CA ARG A 98 9.01 -1.54 -24.67
C ARG A 98 8.19 -2.66 -25.30
N GLY A 99 8.77 -3.86 -25.46
CA GLY A 99 8.07 -5.01 -26.03
C GLY A 99 6.87 -5.48 -25.19
N ARG A 100 6.99 -5.41 -23.85
CA ARG A 100 5.85 -5.70 -22.96
C ARG A 100 4.74 -4.66 -23.14
N TYR A 101 5.09 -3.38 -23.13
CA TYR A 101 4.11 -2.32 -23.29
C TYR A 101 3.41 -2.40 -24.64
N GLU A 102 4.16 -2.62 -25.72
CA GLU A 102 3.60 -2.72 -27.06
C GLU A 102 2.52 -3.80 -27.21
N ALA A 103 2.67 -4.92 -26.50
CA ALA A 103 1.69 -6.01 -26.50
C ALA A 103 0.41 -5.68 -25.71
N MET A 104 0.43 -4.65 -24.88
CA MET A 104 -0.67 -4.27 -23.98
C MET A 104 -1.54 -3.15 -24.54
N ILE A 105 -1.10 -2.49 -25.61
CA ILE A 105 -1.83 -1.38 -26.20
C ILE A 105 -3.14 -1.89 -26.81
N THR A 106 -4.24 -1.31 -26.38
CA THR A 106 -5.59 -1.75 -26.77
C THR A 106 -6.33 -0.73 -27.62
N SER A 107 -5.93 0.55 -27.59
CA SER A 107 -6.62 1.63 -28.32
C SER A 107 -5.83 2.21 -29.49
N PRO A 108 -6.50 2.75 -30.53
CA PRO A 108 -5.83 3.45 -31.63
C PRO A 108 -5.08 4.72 -31.19
N GLU A 109 -5.59 5.42 -30.17
CA GLU A 109 -4.98 6.63 -29.63
C GLU A 109 -3.67 6.31 -28.90
N GLU A 110 -3.69 5.29 -28.05
CA GLU A 110 -2.51 4.75 -27.37
C GLU A 110 -1.47 4.26 -28.39
N ARG A 111 -1.90 3.55 -29.44
CA ARG A 111 -1.01 3.14 -30.54
C ARG A 111 -0.33 4.34 -31.21
N ALA A 112 -1.06 5.44 -31.41
CA ALA A 112 -0.51 6.64 -32.02
C ALA A 112 0.57 7.29 -31.14
N LEU A 113 0.32 7.39 -29.83
CA LEU A 113 1.29 7.88 -28.85
C LEU A 113 2.55 7.00 -28.81
N TYR A 114 2.38 5.68 -28.74
CA TYR A 114 3.49 4.74 -28.79
C TYR A 114 4.35 4.90 -30.06
N ASN A 115 3.72 5.00 -31.23
CA ASN A 115 4.45 5.17 -32.49
C ASN A 115 5.21 6.50 -32.53
N GLN A 116 4.60 7.58 -32.02
CA GLN A 116 5.25 8.88 -31.90
C GLN A 116 6.45 8.81 -30.95
N TRP A 117 6.27 8.21 -29.77
CA TRP A 117 7.33 8.02 -28.79
C TRP A 117 8.47 7.16 -29.35
N SER A 118 8.16 6.04 -30.00
CA SER A 118 9.14 5.15 -30.62
C SER A 118 10.05 5.90 -31.58
N LYS A 119 9.47 6.74 -32.45
CA LYS A 119 10.24 7.53 -33.41
C LYS A 119 11.16 8.51 -32.69
N LEU A 120 10.64 9.24 -31.71
CA LEU A 120 11.43 10.18 -30.89
C LEU A 120 12.54 9.46 -30.11
N TRP A 121 12.29 8.27 -29.60
CA TRP A 121 13.26 7.46 -28.89
C TRP A 121 14.39 6.99 -29.81
N ASP A 122 14.08 6.53 -31.03
CA ASP A 122 15.09 6.11 -31.99
C ASP A 122 15.96 7.30 -32.45
N ASP A 123 15.35 8.46 -32.69
CA ASP A 123 16.05 9.72 -33.00
C ASP A 123 16.93 10.17 -31.82
N TYR A 124 16.41 10.09 -30.59
CA TYR A 124 17.14 10.42 -29.36
C TYR A 124 18.35 9.51 -29.17
N LYS A 125 18.18 8.20 -29.30
CA LYS A 125 19.25 7.21 -29.19
C LYS A 125 20.38 7.49 -30.18
N LYS A 126 20.03 7.71 -31.45
CA LYS A 126 21.01 8.07 -32.49
C LYS A 126 21.75 9.36 -32.14
N GLY A 127 21.03 10.40 -31.68
CA GLY A 127 21.63 11.64 -31.22
C GLY A 127 22.58 11.45 -30.03
N THR A 128 22.23 10.59 -29.07
CA THR A 128 23.09 10.30 -27.91
C THR A 128 24.36 9.53 -28.28
N GLU A 129 24.33 8.68 -29.32
CA GLU A 129 25.53 8.03 -29.86
C GLU A 129 26.51 9.06 -30.42
N GLU A 130 26.01 10.07 -31.15
CA GLU A 130 26.82 11.19 -31.66
C GLU A 130 27.39 12.06 -30.51
N VAL A 131 26.58 12.36 -29.50
CA VAL A 131 27.02 13.10 -28.29
C VAL A 131 28.14 12.33 -27.56
N MET A 132 27.97 11.02 -27.34
CA MET A 132 29.00 10.20 -26.70
C MET A 132 30.27 10.14 -27.56
N ALA A 133 30.14 10.06 -28.89
CA ALA A 133 31.28 10.08 -29.80
C ALA A 133 32.09 11.39 -29.75
N LEU A 134 31.42 12.55 -29.70
CA LEU A 134 32.08 13.85 -29.49
C LEU A 134 32.74 13.91 -28.11
N SER A 135 32.02 13.47 -27.07
CA SER A 135 32.52 13.43 -25.69
C SER A 135 33.76 12.54 -25.54
N ARG A 136 33.94 11.49 -26.35
CA ARG A 136 35.18 10.68 -26.37
C ARG A 136 36.36 11.43 -27.00
N LYS A 137 36.14 12.20 -28.07
CA LYS A 137 37.19 12.96 -28.76
C LYS A 137 37.80 14.05 -27.88
N GLU A 138 37.03 14.57 -26.94
CA GLU A 138 37.44 15.63 -26.00
C GLU A 138 37.88 15.08 -24.62
N ALA A 139 38.27 13.80 -24.52
CA ALA A 139 38.73 13.22 -23.25
C ALA A 139 39.90 14.01 -22.63
N GLY A 140 39.87 14.18 -21.30
CA GLY A 140 40.80 15.03 -20.55
C GLY A 140 40.51 16.54 -20.61
N LYS A 141 39.39 16.95 -21.23
CA LYS A 141 38.91 18.34 -21.29
C LYS A 141 37.39 18.38 -21.08
N VAL A 142 36.84 19.57 -20.82
CA VAL A 142 35.37 19.78 -20.82
C VAL A 142 34.86 19.61 -22.26
N PRO A 143 33.91 18.70 -22.54
CA PRO A 143 33.51 18.39 -23.90
C PRO A 143 32.44 19.38 -24.41
N HIS A 144 32.89 20.55 -24.88
CA HIS A 144 32.00 21.65 -25.24
C HIS A 144 31.13 21.34 -26.46
N GLU A 145 31.66 20.65 -27.47
CA GLU A 145 30.89 20.28 -28.67
C GLU A 145 29.79 19.27 -28.32
N ALA A 146 30.11 18.28 -27.48
CA ALA A 146 29.14 17.30 -27.02
C ALA A 146 28.03 17.94 -26.16
N GLN A 147 28.40 18.86 -25.26
CA GLN A 147 27.45 19.60 -24.42
C GLN A 147 26.53 20.49 -25.26
N GLU A 148 27.05 21.15 -26.29
CA GLU A 148 26.26 22.00 -27.17
C GLU A 148 25.26 21.17 -27.99
N LEU A 149 25.72 20.09 -28.63
CA LEU A 149 24.84 19.18 -29.38
C LEU A 149 23.75 18.59 -28.47
N ASN A 150 24.12 18.17 -27.26
CA ASN A 150 23.18 17.62 -26.31
C ASN A 150 22.14 18.68 -25.89
N THR A 151 22.58 19.86 -25.48
CA THR A 151 21.68 20.90 -24.94
C THR A 151 20.76 21.48 -26.01
N LYS A 152 21.27 21.73 -27.22
CA LYS A 152 20.51 22.41 -28.27
C LYS A 152 19.60 21.46 -29.06
N THR A 153 19.96 20.18 -29.16
CA THR A 153 19.28 19.20 -30.03
C THR A 153 18.82 17.97 -29.26
N VAL A 154 19.75 17.13 -28.78
CA VAL A 154 19.42 15.77 -28.32
C VAL A 154 18.54 15.79 -27.07
N ASN A 155 18.84 16.63 -26.08
CA ASN A 155 18.04 16.77 -24.87
C ASN A 155 16.62 17.28 -25.17
N LYS A 156 16.42 18.11 -26.21
CA LYS A 156 15.07 18.54 -26.62
C LYS A 156 14.25 17.38 -27.19
N ILE A 157 14.87 16.48 -27.95
CA ILE A 157 14.22 15.25 -28.43
C ILE A 157 13.86 14.37 -27.22
N GLY A 158 14.77 14.24 -26.25
CA GLY A 158 14.51 13.49 -25.01
C GLY A 158 13.36 14.07 -24.18
N LEU A 159 13.25 15.39 -24.07
CA LEU A 159 12.13 16.06 -23.41
C LEU A 159 10.81 15.88 -24.17
N ALA A 160 10.82 15.99 -25.50
CA ALA A 160 9.64 15.71 -26.32
C ALA A 160 9.20 14.23 -26.20
N SER A 161 10.16 13.31 -26.11
CA SER A 161 9.89 11.89 -25.86
C SER A 161 9.24 11.67 -24.48
N ASP A 162 9.74 12.33 -23.43
CA ASP A 162 9.14 12.29 -22.09
C ASP A 162 7.71 12.83 -22.06
N GLU A 163 7.44 13.92 -22.79
CA GLU A 163 6.10 14.50 -22.90
C GLU A 163 5.11 13.52 -23.53
N VAL A 164 5.52 12.78 -24.57
CA VAL A 164 4.66 11.76 -25.20
C VAL A 164 4.39 10.60 -24.24
N LEU A 165 5.39 10.12 -23.50
CA LEU A 165 5.16 9.08 -22.47
C LEU A 165 4.21 9.56 -21.37
N MET A 166 4.32 10.83 -20.96
CA MET A 166 3.42 11.39 -19.95
C MET A 166 1.97 11.45 -20.44
N LYS A 167 1.74 11.83 -21.71
CA LYS A 167 0.41 11.78 -22.33
C LYS A 167 -0.14 10.36 -22.36
N ASP A 168 0.71 9.38 -22.62
CA ASP A 168 0.32 7.96 -22.68
C ASP A 168 -0.03 7.40 -21.29
N ILE A 169 0.77 7.77 -20.28
CA ILE A 169 0.47 7.47 -18.87
C ILE A 169 -0.86 8.11 -18.48
N GLU A 170 -1.08 9.38 -18.80
CA GLU A 170 -2.32 10.09 -18.49
C GLU A 170 -3.54 9.46 -19.19
N LEU A 171 -3.41 9.07 -20.45
CA LEU A 171 -4.45 8.36 -21.20
C LEU A 171 -4.84 7.06 -20.50
N ASN A 172 -3.85 6.26 -20.11
CA ASN A 172 -4.06 4.99 -19.42
C ASN A 172 -4.60 5.17 -17.99
N THR A 173 -4.15 6.18 -17.25
CA THR A 173 -4.69 6.54 -15.93
C THR A 173 -6.15 6.95 -16.06
N LYS A 174 -6.49 7.83 -17.00
CA LYS A 174 -7.86 8.27 -17.25
C LYS A 174 -8.78 7.13 -17.69
N GLY A 175 -8.27 6.22 -18.53
CA GLY A 175 -9.00 5.00 -18.92
C GLY A 175 -9.30 4.11 -17.71
N GLY A 176 -8.32 3.90 -16.83
CA GLY A 176 -8.48 3.16 -15.59
C GLY A 176 -9.49 3.80 -14.62
N ASP A 177 -9.41 5.12 -14.44
CA ASP A 177 -10.32 5.88 -13.59
C ASP A 177 -11.76 5.84 -14.13
N GLN A 178 -11.94 5.98 -15.43
CA GLN A 178 -13.25 5.86 -16.07
C GLN A 178 -13.83 4.45 -15.91
N ALA A 179 -13.02 3.40 -16.12
CA ALA A 179 -13.46 2.02 -15.92
C ALA A 179 -13.84 1.74 -14.45
N ALA A 180 -13.12 2.33 -13.49
CA ALA A 180 -13.44 2.24 -12.08
C ALA A 180 -14.75 2.97 -11.74
N GLN A 181 -14.96 4.16 -12.31
CA GLN A 181 -16.20 4.92 -12.17
C GLN A 181 -17.39 4.17 -12.77
N ASP A 182 -17.25 3.63 -13.99
CA ASP A 182 -18.29 2.82 -14.65
C ASP A 182 -18.65 1.57 -13.84
N ALA A 183 -17.67 0.94 -13.18
CA ALA A 183 -17.90 -0.18 -12.27
C ALA A 183 -18.68 0.24 -11.02
N ALA A 184 -18.33 1.39 -10.41
CA ALA A 184 -19.02 1.94 -9.24
C ALA A 184 -20.45 2.40 -9.56
N ASP A 185 -20.66 3.03 -10.72
CA ASP A 185 -21.98 3.45 -11.19
C ASP A 185 -22.85 2.23 -11.51
N SER A 186 -22.27 1.20 -12.14
CA SER A 186 -22.94 -0.08 -12.39
C SER A 186 -23.37 -0.77 -11.09
N TYR A 187 -22.51 -0.73 -10.06
CA TYR A 187 -22.83 -1.24 -8.73
C TYR A 187 -23.98 -0.46 -8.07
N SER A 188 -23.86 0.87 -7.98
CA SER A 188 -24.85 1.75 -7.35
C SER A 188 -26.22 1.62 -8.03
N TYR A 189 -26.25 1.61 -9.36
CA TYR A 189 -27.46 1.39 -10.13
C TYR A 189 -28.07 0.01 -9.85
N ALA A 190 -27.25 -1.05 -9.85
CA ALA A 190 -27.73 -2.41 -9.57
C ALA A 190 -28.29 -2.53 -8.16
N PHE A 191 -27.60 -1.96 -7.17
CA PHE A 191 -28.05 -1.93 -5.77
C PHE A 191 -29.40 -1.22 -5.64
N MET A 192 -29.52 0.01 -6.17
CA MET A 192 -30.77 0.77 -6.13
C MET A 192 -31.92 0.04 -6.82
N LEU A 193 -31.69 -0.52 -8.01
CA LEU A 193 -32.70 -1.27 -8.75
C LEU A 193 -33.19 -2.49 -7.97
N VAL A 194 -32.27 -3.26 -7.38
CA VAL A 194 -32.61 -4.43 -6.55
C VAL A 194 -33.37 -4.00 -5.29
N SER A 195 -32.97 -2.91 -4.62
CA SER A 195 -33.70 -2.36 -3.46
C SER A 195 -35.11 -1.92 -3.81
N VAL A 196 -35.31 -1.26 -4.96
CA VAL A 196 -36.65 -0.85 -5.44
C VAL A 196 -37.51 -2.07 -5.76
N ILE A 197 -36.97 -3.08 -6.43
CA ILE A 197 -37.71 -4.32 -6.75
C ILE A 197 -38.09 -5.05 -5.45
N LEU A 198 -37.17 -5.16 -4.49
CA LEU A 198 -37.45 -5.75 -3.16
C LEU A 198 -38.54 -4.98 -2.42
N GLY A 199 -38.45 -3.65 -2.37
CA GLY A 199 -39.46 -2.80 -1.74
C GLY A 199 -40.83 -2.96 -2.38
N ALA A 200 -40.90 -2.93 -3.71
CA ALA A 200 -42.14 -3.15 -4.45
C ALA A 200 -42.70 -4.57 -4.23
N ALA A 201 -41.85 -5.60 -4.22
CA ALA A 201 -42.25 -6.97 -3.96
C ALA A 201 -42.83 -7.16 -2.55
N VAL A 202 -42.27 -6.51 -1.54
CA VAL A 202 -42.82 -6.50 -0.17
C VAL A 202 -44.19 -5.84 -0.14
N ILE A 203 -44.35 -4.66 -0.75
CA ILE A 203 -45.64 -3.94 -0.79
C ILE A 203 -46.71 -4.75 -1.52
N ILE A 204 -46.38 -5.29 -2.69
CA ILE A 204 -47.29 -6.13 -3.47
C ILE A 204 -47.63 -7.42 -2.70
N GLY A 205 -46.64 -8.05 -2.05
CA GLY A 205 -46.85 -9.24 -1.24
C GLY A 205 -47.81 -9.00 -0.07
N ILE A 206 -47.65 -7.88 0.64
CA ILE A 206 -48.57 -7.46 1.70
C ILE A 206 -49.97 -7.20 1.14
N GLY A 207 -50.07 -6.47 0.02
CA GLY A 207 -51.36 -6.15 -0.61
C GLY A 207 -52.11 -7.39 -1.10
N VAL A 208 -51.42 -8.31 -1.78
CA VAL A 208 -51.99 -9.59 -2.25
C VAL A 208 -52.35 -10.49 -1.08
N GLY A 209 -51.50 -10.55 -0.04
CA GLY A 209 -51.78 -11.29 1.18
C GLY A 209 -53.05 -10.79 1.87
N PHE A 210 -53.16 -9.47 2.07
CA PHE A 210 -54.35 -8.86 2.67
C PHE A 210 -55.61 -9.09 1.83
N TYR A 211 -55.51 -8.95 0.50
CA TYR A 211 -56.61 -9.20 -0.42
C TYR A 211 -57.08 -10.66 -0.40
N LEU A 212 -56.15 -11.63 -0.44
CA LEU A 212 -56.48 -13.06 -0.38
C LEU A 212 -57.15 -13.44 0.93
N VAL A 213 -56.64 -12.94 2.06
CA VAL A 213 -57.27 -13.15 3.37
C VAL A 213 -58.70 -12.60 3.35
N GLN A 214 -58.90 -11.37 2.89
CA GLN A 214 -60.22 -10.75 2.88
C GLN A 214 -61.22 -11.47 1.95
N ASP A 215 -60.77 -11.91 0.77
CA ASP A 215 -61.60 -12.61 -0.22
C ASP A 215 -61.97 -14.02 0.23
N VAL A 216 -61.00 -14.79 0.74
CA VAL A 216 -61.24 -16.14 1.27
C VAL A 216 -62.11 -16.08 2.53
N SER A 217 -61.84 -15.15 3.45
CA SER A 217 -62.66 -14.98 4.66
C SER A 217 -64.10 -14.57 4.34
N LYS A 218 -64.32 -13.68 3.36
CA LYS A 218 -65.69 -13.34 2.91
C LYS A 218 -66.40 -14.51 2.24
N GLY A 219 -65.71 -15.26 1.38
CA GLY A 219 -66.26 -16.46 0.73
C GLY A 219 -66.68 -17.52 1.73
N ILE A 220 -65.84 -17.79 2.75
CA ILE A 220 -66.18 -18.72 3.83
C ILE A 220 -67.37 -18.20 4.66
N ASN A 221 -67.37 -16.92 5.04
CA ASN A 221 -68.48 -16.33 5.82
C ASN A 221 -69.81 -16.36 5.07
N SER A 222 -69.80 -16.22 3.74
CA SER A 222 -71.02 -16.28 2.91
C SER A 222 -71.76 -17.63 2.94
N ILE A 223 -71.08 -18.70 3.38
CA ILE A 223 -71.66 -20.03 3.60
C ILE A 223 -71.98 -20.27 5.08
N ILE A 224 -71.17 -19.72 5.99
CA ILE A 224 -71.40 -19.82 7.44
C ILE A 224 -72.71 -19.13 7.84
N GLU A 225 -73.01 -17.94 7.30
CA GLU A 225 -74.23 -17.20 7.65
C GLU A 225 -75.52 -17.95 7.28
N PRO A 226 -75.72 -18.44 6.04
CA PRO A 226 -76.86 -19.28 5.69
C PRO A 226 -76.90 -20.62 6.44
N MET A 227 -75.74 -21.23 6.71
CA MET A 227 -75.67 -22.47 7.49
C MET A 227 -76.16 -22.27 8.94
N GLN A 228 -75.79 -21.14 9.57
CA GLN A 228 -76.31 -20.76 10.90
C GLN A 228 -77.79 -20.36 10.87
N ALA A 229 -78.29 -19.80 9.76
CA ALA A 229 -79.72 -19.49 9.57
C ALA A 229 -80.55 -20.79 9.44
N LEU A 230 -80.10 -21.73 8.61
CA LEU A 230 -80.71 -23.05 8.46
C LEU A 230 -80.70 -23.84 9.78
N GLY A 231 -79.60 -23.77 10.55
CA GLY A 231 -79.50 -24.38 11.88
C GLY A 231 -80.42 -23.77 12.93
N ARG A 232 -80.88 -22.52 12.73
CA ARG A 232 -81.89 -21.85 13.57
C ARG A 232 -83.32 -22.07 13.08
N GLY A 233 -83.52 -22.93 12.08
CA GLY A 233 -84.84 -23.29 11.54
C GLY A 233 -85.39 -22.32 10.49
N ASP A 234 -84.58 -21.36 10.02
CA ASP A 234 -84.96 -20.46 8.95
C ASP A 234 -84.71 -21.13 7.58
N LEU A 235 -85.75 -21.78 7.05
CA LEU A 235 -85.74 -22.44 5.75
C LEU A 235 -85.97 -21.47 4.58
N SER A 236 -86.13 -20.17 4.86
CA SER A 236 -86.25 -19.16 3.81
C SER A 236 -84.89 -18.64 3.35
N ALA A 237 -83.85 -18.78 4.18
CA ALA A 237 -82.49 -18.31 3.92
C ALA A 237 -81.95 -18.78 2.55
N GLU A 238 -81.62 -17.84 1.67
CA GLU A 238 -81.06 -18.13 0.35
C GLU A 238 -79.62 -18.61 0.48
N VAL A 239 -79.25 -19.69 -0.23
CA VAL A 239 -77.87 -20.20 -0.27
C VAL A 239 -77.19 -19.60 -1.49
N PRO A 240 -76.30 -18.59 -1.33
CA PRO A 240 -75.59 -17.98 -2.43
C PRO A 240 -74.52 -18.93 -3.00
N HIS A 241 -73.98 -18.63 -4.20
CA HIS A 241 -72.86 -19.35 -4.84
C HIS A 241 -73.14 -20.78 -5.34
N ARG A 242 -74.42 -21.17 -5.47
CA ARG A 242 -74.82 -22.47 -6.05
C ARG A 242 -74.39 -22.61 -7.52
N GLY A 243 -73.89 -23.79 -7.89
CA GLY A 243 -73.43 -24.10 -9.23
C GLY A 243 -72.08 -23.51 -9.62
N ASP A 244 -71.43 -22.77 -8.72
CA ASP A 244 -70.06 -22.30 -8.94
C ASP A 244 -69.07 -23.48 -8.91
N LYS A 245 -68.17 -23.56 -9.90
CA LYS A 245 -67.12 -24.61 -9.97
C LYS A 245 -65.93 -24.34 -9.04
N THR A 246 -66.20 -23.91 -7.81
CA THR A 246 -65.19 -23.57 -6.78
C THR A 246 -65.42 -24.42 -5.52
N GLU A 247 -64.45 -24.43 -4.60
CA GLU A 247 -64.62 -25.14 -3.31
C GLU A 247 -65.80 -24.59 -2.50
N ILE A 248 -66.04 -23.26 -2.57
CA ILE A 248 -67.19 -22.60 -1.92
C ILE A 248 -68.51 -22.97 -2.61
N GLY A 249 -68.53 -23.07 -3.95
CA GLY A 249 -69.71 -23.51 -4.70
C GLY A 249 -70.09 -24.97 -4.43
N ALA A 250 -69.10 -25.85 -4.27
CA ALA A 250 -69.34 -27.22 -3.83
C ALA A 250 -69.95 -27.27 -2.41
N MET A 251 -69.51 -26.40 -1.49
CA MET A 251 -70.11 -26.27 -0.17
C MET A 251 -71.53 -25.67 -0.23
N ALA A 252 -71.78 -24.71 -1.11
CA ALA A 252 -73.11 -24.12 -1.34
C ALA A 252 -74.11 -25.14 -1.91
N ASP A 253 -73.68 -25.96 -2.87
CA ASP A 253 -74.51 -27.01 -3.46
C ASP A 253 -74.88 -28.06 -2.42
N VAL A 254 -73.92 -28.47 -1.58
CA VAL A 254 -74.18 -29.38 -0.44
C VAL A 254 -75.11 -28.73 0.59
N LEU A 255 -74.91 -27.45 0.92
CA LEU A 255 -75.77 -26.72 1.87
C LEU A 255 -77.20 -26.55 1.35
N GLN A 256 -77.36 -26.36 0.05
CA GLN A 256 -78.68 -26.33 -0.57
C GLN A 256 -79.38 -27.69 -0.55
N ILE A 257 -78.67 -28.78 -0.86
CA ILE A 257 -79.22 -30.13 -0.73
C ILE A 257 -79.69 -30.34 0.71
N PHE A 258 -78.96 -29.80 1.70
CA PHE A 258 -79.35 -29.81 3.10
C PHE A 258 -80.62 -28.98 3.39
N LYS A 259 -80.76 -27.78 2.80
CA LYS A 259 -81.97 -26.95 2.87
C LYS A 259 -83.19 -27.65 2.26
N GLU A 260 -83.03 -28.26 1.09
CA GLU A 260 -84.08 -29.01 0.40
C GLU A 260 -84.46 -30.27 1.17
N ALA A 261 -83.48 -30.95 1.78
CA ALA A 261 -83.71 -32.07 2.69
C ALA A 261 -84.44 -31.64 3.98
N LEU A 262 -84.17 -30.45 4.53
CA LEU A 262 -84.88 -29.91 5.70
C LEU A 262 -86.32 -29.47 5.38
N ILE A 263 -86.57 -28.93 4.17
CA ILE A 263 -87.92 -28.63 3.66
C ILE A 263 -88.72 -29.93 3.44
N ALA A 264 -88.08 -30.98 2.93
CA ALA A 264 -88.68 -32.31 2.76
C ALA A 264 -88.89 -33.04 4.11
N LYS A 265 -87.99 -32.86 5.08
CA LYS A 265 -88.07 -33.46 6.43
C LYS A 265 -89.16 -32.84 7.30
N LYS A 266 -89.45 -31.54 7.15
CA LYS A 266 -90.53 -30.84 7.88
C LYS A 266 -91.94 -31.35 7.53
N ALA A 267 -92.10 -32.07 6.41
CA ALA A 267 -93.35 -32.72 6.01
C ALA A 267 -93.48 -34.18 6.48
N ALA A 268 -92.43 -34.77 7.07
CA ALA A 268 -92.37 -36.19 7.41
C ALA A 268 -92.20 -36.50 8.92
N ASP A 269 -91.89 -35.50 9.76
CA ASP A 269 -91.59 -35.70 11.18
C ASP A 269 -92.77 -35.34 12.13
N GLU A 270 -93.97 -35.86 11.83
CA GLU A 270 -95.13 -35.87 12.75
C GLU A 270 -95.44 -37.28 13.28
N ALA A 271 -94.41 -38.13 13.44
CA ALA A 271 -94.53 -39.43 14.10
C ALA A 271 -93.26 -39.82 14.88
N ALA A 272 -93.39 -39.72 16.19
CA ALA A 272 -92.47 -40.02 17.28
C ALA A 272 -91.35 -41.06 17.08
N ALA A 273 -90.16 -40.61 17.49
CA ALA A 273 -89.21 -41.26 18.42
C ALA A 273 -88.29 -42.39 17.92
N ALA A 274 -86.98 -42.09 17.87
CA ALA A 274 -85.91 -43.07 18.11
C ALA A 274 -84.63 -42.39 18.63
N ASP A 275 -84.62 -42.09 19.93
CA ASP A 275 -83.53 -41.52 20.75
C ASP A 275 -82.30 -42.47 20.93
N ALA A 276 -81.99 -43.31 19.95
CA ALA A 276 -80.89 -44.30 20.04
C ALA A 276 -79.73 -44.05 19.05
N GLU A 277 -79.97 -43.43 17.88
CA GLU A 277 -78.93 -43.16 16.87
C GLU A 277 -78.03 -41.96 17.28
N ALA A 278 -78.62 -40.95 17.94
CA ALA A 278 -77.95 -39.70 18.29
C ALA A 278 -76.81 -39.85 19.32
N LYS A 279 -76.79 -40.94 20.11
CA LYS A 279 -75.68 -41.23 21.05
C LYS A 279 -74.46 -41.83 20.37
N ILE A 280 -74.64 -42.63 19.31
CA ILE A 280 -73.55 -43.25 18.55
C ILE A 280 -72.88 -42.26 17.59
N GLU A 281 -73.67 -41.40 16.92
CA GLU A 281 -73.12 -40.31 16.10
C GLU A 281 -72.38 -39.24 16.93
N ARG A 282 -72.89 -38.88 18.11
CA ARG A 282 -72.16 -37.97 19.03
C ARG A 282 -70.82 -38.55 19.45
N GLY A 283 -70.78 -39.84 19.84
CA GLY A 283 -69.55 -40.52 20.22
C GLY A 283 -68.52 -40.54 19.09
N ARG A 284 -68.91 -40.89 17.86
CA ARG A 284 -68.01 -40.88 16.69
C ARG A 284 -67.53 -39.47 16.31
N ARG A 285 -68.40 -38.46 16.43
CA ARG A 285 -68.06 -37.07 16.12
C ARG A 285 -67.12 -36.47 17.16
N VAL A 286 -67.37 -36.72 18.45
CA VAL A 286 -66.49 -36.31 19.54
C VAL A 286 -65.15 -37.04 19.46
N ASP A 287 -65.13 -38.33 19.13
CA ASP A 287 -63.89 -39.11 18.97
C ASP A 287 -63.05 -38.63 17.77
N ASN A 288 -63.66 -38.32 16.63
CA ASN A 288 -62.94 -37.72 15.49
C ASN A 288 -62.39 -36.32 15.82
N ILE A 289 -63.19 -35.45 16.43
CA ILE A 289 -62.75 -34.09 16.83
C ILE A 289 -61.61 -34.18 17.85
N THR A 290 -61.70 -35.10 18.81
CA THR A 290 -60.62 -35.28 19.81
C THR A 290 -59.35 -35.87 19.20
N ARG A 291 -59.43 -36.77 18.20
CA ARG A 291 -58.25 -37.23 17.44
C ARG A 291 -57.62 -36.12 16.60
N GLU A 292 -58.42 -35.35 15.87
CA GLU A 292 -57.90 -34.22 15.09
C GLU A 292 -57.24 -33.16 15.98
N PHE A 293 -57.85 -32.87 17.14
CA PHE A 293 -57.26 -32.01 18.16
C PHE A 293 -55.96 -32.58 18.74
N GLU A 294 -55.93 -33.88 19.04
CA GLU A 294 -54.72 -34.59 19.52
C GLU A 294 -53.57 -34.50 18.51
N THR A 295 -53.85 -34.73 17.23
CA THR A 295 -52.86 -34.64 16.15
C THR A 295 -52.34 -33.21 16.00
N MET A 296 -53.25 -32.22 15.91
CA MET A 296 -52.86 -30.82 15.73
C MET A 296 -52.01 -30.29 16.90
N ILE A 297 -52.45 -30.52 18.13
CA ILE A 297 -51.70 -30.10 19.32
C ILE A 297 -50.40 -30.89 19.44
N GLY A 298 -50.40 -32.18 19.11
CA GLY A 298 -49.20 -33.02 19.06
C GLY A 298 -48.15 -32.46 18.10
N GLU A 299 -48.55 -32.05 16.90
CA GLU A 299 -47.67 -31.43 15.90
C GLU A 299 -47.11 -30.08 16.36
N ILE A 300 -47.95 -29.22 16.97
CA ILE A 300 -47.52 -27.93 17.52
C ILE A 300 -46.50 -28.13 18.64
N VAL A 301 -46.81 -28.99 19.62
CA VAL A 301 -45.91 -29.31 20.73
C VAL A 301 -44.59 -29.88 20.24
N GLN A 302 -44.62 -30.77 19.24
CA GLN A 302 -43.42 -31.36 18.65
C GLN A 302 -42.57 -30.30 17.94
N THR A 303 -43.20 -29.37 17.24
CA THR A 303 -42.54 -28.25 16.56
C THR A 303 -41.88 -27.30 17.56
N VAL A 304 -42.60 -26.91 18.62
CA VAL A 304 -42.09 -26.02 19.67
C VAL A 304 -40.96 -26.68 20.46
N SER A 305 -41.08 -27.97 20.77
CA SER A 305 -40.02 -28.76 21.42
C SER A 305 -38.75 -28.79 20.56
N SER A 306 -38.89 -29.10 19.26
CA SER A 306 -37.76 -29.14 18.33
C SER A 306 -37.08 -27.77 18.18
N ALA A 307 -37.87 -26.70 18.06
CA ALA A 307 -37.35 -25.33 18.01
C ALA A 307 -36.63 -24.93 19.30
N SER A 308 -37.15 -25.35 20.46
CA SER A 308 -36.53 -25.11 21.78
C SER A 308 -35.18 -25.82 21.89
N THR A 309 -35.09 -27.09 21.48
CA THR A 309 -33.81 -27.82 21.45
C THR A 309 -32.79 -27.15 20.53
N GLN A 310 -33.23 -26.64 19.37
CA GLN A 310 -32.34 -25.94 18.44
C GLN A 310 -31.87 -24.59 19.00
N LEU A 311 -32.72 -23.86 19.71
CA LEU A 311 -32.35 -22.63 20.42
C LEU A 311 -31.37 -22.92 21.56
N GLU A 312 -31.56 -23.98 22.33
CA GLU A 312 -30.63 -24.41 23.38
C GLU A 312 -29.24 -24.74 22.80
N ALA A 313 -29.18 -25.50 21.71
CA ALA A 313 -27.92 -25.80 21.03
C ALA A 313 -27.23 -24.53 20.49
N SER A 314 -28.01 -23.61 19.92
CA SER A 314 -27.49 -22.33 19.40
C SER A 314 -26.96 -21.44 20.51
N ALA A 315 -27.70 -21.32 21.62
CA ALA A 315 -27.30 -20.53 22.78
C ALA A 315 -26.05 -21.08 23.46
N SER A 316 -25.93 -22.41 23.57
CA SER A 316 -24.71 -23.07 24.08
C SER A 316 -23.49 -22.77 23.20
N THR A 317 -23.66 -22.85 21.88
CA THR A 317 -22.60 -22.52 20.91
C THR A 317 -22.17 -21.05 21.00
N LEU A 318 -23.13 -20.13 21.11
CA LEU A 318 -22.85 -18.71 21.27
C LEU A 318 -22.13 -18.42 22.59
N THR A 319 -22.53 -19.06 23.68
CA THR A 319 -21.84 -18.94 24.99
C THR A 319 -20.39 -19.41 24.89
N SER A 320 -20.14 -20.57 24.27
CA SER A 320 -18.77 -21.07 24.06
C SER A 320 -17.93 -20.13 23.19
N THR A 321 -18.54 -19.52 22.17
CA THR A 321 -17.89 -18.56 21.28
C THR A 321 -17.56 -17.26 22.00
N ALA A 322 -18.46 -16.76 22.85
CA ALA A 322 -18.25 -15.61 23.71
C ALA A 322 -17.09 -15.83 24.68
N ASP A 323 -17.08 -16.96 25.40
CA ASP A 323 -15.98 -17.33 26.32
C ASP A 323 -14.63 -17.40 25.60
N ARG A 324 -14.61 -18.00 24.40
CA ARG A 324 -13.38 -18.07 23.59
C ARG A 324 -12.92 -16.67 23.16
N SER A 325 -13.84 -15.82 22.76
CA SER A 325 -13.55 -14.44 22.35
C SER A 325 -13.01 -13.61 23.52
N GLN A 326 -13.57 -13.79 24.72
CA GLN A 326 -13.08 -13.15 25.94
C GLN A 326 -11.64 -13.58 26.28
N ARG A 327 -11.34 -14.88 26.25
CA ARG A 327 -9.97 -15.36 26.49
C ARG A 327 -8.98 -14.81 25.46
N LEU A 328 -9.37 -14.82 24.18
CA LEU A 328 -8.53 -14.28 23.11
C LEU A 328 -8.31 -12.77 23.28
N ALA A 329 -9.35 -12.03 23.68
CA ALA A 329 -9.26 -10.60 23.97
C ALA A 329 -8.25 -10.32 25.10
N THR A 330 -8.26 -11.09 26.18
CA THR A 330 -7.27 -10.98 27.26
C THR A 330 -5.85 -11.26 26.76
N THR A 331 -5.65 -12.28 25.92
CA THR A 331 -4.33 -12.58 25.34
C THR A 331 -3.83 -11.45 24.45
N VAL A 332 -4.70 -10.90 23.59
CA VAL A 332 -4.36 -9.79 22.69
C VAL A 332 -4.08 -8.50 23.47
N ALA A 333 -4.81 -8.25 24.56
CA ALA A 333 -4.54 -7.12 25.46
C ALA A 333 -3.14 -7.20 26.06
N GLY A 334 -2.75 -8.36 26.62
CA GLY A 334 -1.40 -8.56 27.16
C GLY A 334 -0.31 -8.41 26.10
N ALA A 335 -0.51 -8.97 24.91
CA ALA A 335 0.43 -8.79 23.79
C ALA A 335 0.54 -7.33 23.34
N SER A 336 -0.54 -6.56 23.44
CA SER A 336 -0.55 -5.12 23.10
C SER A 336 0.20 -4.29 24.14
N GLU A 337 0.09 -4.62 25.43
CA GLU A 337 0.88 -3.98 26.50
C GLU A 337 2.38 -4.26 26.35
N GLU A 338 2.74 -5.50 26.04
CA GLU A 338 4.13 -5.88 25.76
C GLU A 338 4.67 -5.12 24.53
N ALA A 339 3.89 -5.07 23.45
CA ALA A 339 4.24 -4.30 22.26
C ALA A 339 4.43 -2.81 22.58
N SER A 340 3.54 -2.22 23.39
CA SER A 340 3.66 -0.81 23.82
C SER A 340 4.94 -0.56 24.60
N THR A 341 5.33 -1.50 25.48
CA THR A 341 6.58 -1.41 26.24
C THR A 341 7.79 -1.46 25.30
N ASN A 342 7.80 -2.39 24.35
CA ASN A 342 8.87 -2.51 23.36
C ASN A 342 8.99 -1.25 22.48
N VAL A 343 7.86 -0.70 22.02
CA VAL A 343 7.84 0.54 21.24
C VAL A 343 8.40 1.71 22.05
N GLN A 344 8.06 1.81 23.34
CA GLN A 344 8.61 2.85 24.23
C GLN A 344 10.13 2.71 24.40
N SER A 345 10.66 1.48 24.52
CA SER A 345 12.11 1.24 24.58
C SER A 345 12.79 1.65 23.27
N VAL A 346 12.20 1.34 22.11
CA VAL A 346 12.73 1.75 20.81
C VAL A 346 12.69 3.28 20.67
N ALA A 347 11.65 3.95 21.17
CA ALA A 347 11.56 5.41 21.17
C ALA A 347 12.74 6.04 21.92
N SER A 348 13.01 5.59 23.15
CA SER A 348 14.15 6.07 23.94
C SER A 348 15.49 5.81 23.25
N ALA A 349 15.69 4.61 22.67
CA ALA A 349 16.91 4.31 21.92
C ALA A 349 17.06 5.21 20.68
N THR A 350 15.95 5.56 20.03
CA THR A 350 15.95 6.46 18.86
C THR A 350 16.29 7.90 19.26
N GLU A 351 15.82 8.36 20.41
CA GLU A 351 16.19 9.68 20.98
C GLU A 351 17.69 9.75 21.32
N GLU A 352 18.24 8.71 21.94
CA GLU A 352 19.69 8.62 22.20
C GLU A 352 20.52 8.59 20.91
N MET A 353 20.04 7.87 19.89
CA MET A 353 20.68 7.83 18.57
C MET A 353 20.63 9.21 17.89
N ALA A 354 19.51 9.92 17.96
CA ALA A 354 19.38 11.27 17.41
C ALA A 354 20.37 12.26 18.07
N SER A 355 20.51 12.17 19.39
CA SER A 355 21.51 12.94 20.14
C SER A 355 22.93 12.61 19.70
N SER A 356 23.24 11.31 19.57
CA SER A 356 24.56 10.83 19.14
C SER A 356 24.92 11.29 17.72
N VAL A 357 23.98 11.22 16.78
CA VAL A 357 24.15 11.71 15.41
C VAL A 357 24.40 13.21 15.39
N GLY A 358 23.67 13.99 16.19
CA GLY A 358 23.87 15.43 16.33
C GLY A 358 25.28 15.78 16.84
N GLU A 359 25.77 15.05 17.84
CA GLU A 359 27.12 15.25 18.37
C GLU A 359 28.21 14.83 17.37
N ILE A 360 28.04 13.72 16.65
CA ILE A 360 28.96 13.30 15.59
C ILE A 360 29.00 14.36 14.49
N SER A 361 27.85 14.90 14.08
CA SER A 361 27.78 15.96 13.07
C SER A 361 28.61 17.19 13.49
N ARG A 362 28.47 17.61 14.75
CA ARG A 362 29.25 18.72 15.33
C ARG A 362 30.76 18.44 15.31
N GLN A 363 31.19 17.24 15.72
CA GLN A 363 32.60 16.85 15.74
C GLN A 363 33.22 16.75 14.33
N VAL A 364 32.44 16.29 13.35
CA VAL A 364 32.89 16.21 11.95
C VAL A 364 33.07 17.60 11.34
N GLN A 365 32.14 18.54 11.61
CA GLN A 365 32.28 19.93 11.18
C GLN A 365 33.51 20.60 11.82
N GLU A 366 33.75 20.34 13.11
CA GLU A 366 34.94 20.83 13.81
C GLU A 366 36.24 20.26 13.20
N SER A 367 36.24 18.96 12.87
CA SER A 367 37.37 18.29 12.19
C SER A 367 37.65 18.88 10.80
N ALA A 368 36.59 19.15 10.01
CA ALA A 368 36.72 19.80 8.71
C ALA A 368 37.32 21.21 8.83
N ARG A 369 36.90 21.98 9.84
CA ARG A 369 37.46 23.30 10.14
C ARG A 369 38.94 23.22 10.52
N MET A 370 39.31 22.31 11.44
CA MET A 370 40.71 22.11 11.84
C MET A 370 41.60 21.70 10.65
N ALA A 371 41.10 20.85 9.75
CA ALA A 371 41.81 20.50 8.53
C ALA A 371 42.04 21.74 7.63
N GLY A 372 41.01 22.59 7.46
CA GLY A 372 41.14 23.85 6.72
C GLY A 372 42.18 24.81 7.31
N ASP A 373 42.17 24.97 8.63
CA ASP A 373 43.15 25.79 9.35
C ASP A 373 44.58 25.24 9.17
N ALA A 374 44.75 23.91 9.22
CA ALA A 374 46.03 23.24 9.02
C ALA A 374 46.57 23.40 7.59
N VAL A 375 45.72 23.36 6.55
CA VAL A 375 46.12 23.69 5.15
C VAL A 375 46.63 25.12 5.06
N GLY A 376 45.94 26.08 5.71
CA GLY A 376 46.39 27.47 5.77
C GLY A 376 47.77 27.61 6.41
N GLN A 377 48.00 26.90 7.51
CA GLN A 377 49.27 26.92 8.25
C GLN A 377 50.41 26.25 7.46
N ALA A 378 50.13 25.18 6.71
CA ALA A 378 51.09 24.54 5.82
C ALA A 378 51.52 25.49 4.68
N ARG A 379 50.56 26.18 4.03
CA ARG A 379 50.85 27.18 2.99
C ARG A 379 51.75 28.32 3.50
N ALA A 380 51.42 28.88 4.66
CA ALA A 380 52.24 29.92 5.28
C ALA A 380 53.67 29.42 5.61
N THR A 381 53.81 28.15 5.99
CA THR A 381 55.12 27.53 6.23
C THR A 381 55.89 27.36 4.92
N THR A 382 55.25 26.91 3.84
CA THR A 382 55.87 26.83 2.50
C THR A 382 56.39 28.18 2.03
N GLU A 383 55.65 29.27 2.21
CA GLU A 383 56.12 30.61 1.87
C GLU A 383 57.39 31.00 2.65
N ARG A 384 57.41 30.78 3.97
CA ARG A 384 58.59 31.08 4.81
C ARG A 384 59.82 30.28 4.40
N VAL A 385 59.64 28.99 4.10
CA VAL A 385 60.71 28.11 3.63
C VAL A 385 61.18 28.50 2.22
N SER A 386 60.28 28.97 1.35
CA SER A 386 60.63 29.52 0.04
C SER A 386 61.50 30.78 0.16
N GLU A 387 61.18 31.68 1.09
CA GLU A 387 62.00 32.87 1.35
C GLU A 387 63.40 32.49 1.90
N LEU A 388 63.49 31.46 2.75
CA LEU A 388 64.79 30.91 3.18
C LEU A 388 65.60 30.36 2.01
N SER A 389 64.97 29.64 1.08
CA SER A 389 65.62 29.12 -0.13
C SER A 389 66.19 30.26 -0.99
N LYS A 390 65.40 31.33 -1.20
CA LYS A 390 65.85 32.54 -1.91
C LYS A 390 67.03 33.21 -1.20
N ALA A 391 66.98 33.33 0.13
CA ALA A 391 68.07 33.90 0.91
C ALA A 391 69.36 33.06 0.79
N ALA A 392 69.25 31.73 0.89
CA ALA A 392 70.38 30.82 0.71
C ALA A 392 70.99 30.93 -0.70
N SER A 393 70.15 31.05 -1.75
CA SER A 393 70.62 31.31 -3.12
C SER A 393 71.44 32.60 -3.22
N ARG A 394 70.95 33.71 -2.65
CA ARG A 394 71.67 34.99 -2.66
C ARG A 394 73.00 34.92 -1.92
N ILE A 395 73.06 34.14 -0.83
CA ILE A 395 74.34 33.91 -0.12
C ILE A 395 75.28 33.08 -1.00
N GLY A 396 74.76 32.06 -1.71
CA GLY A 396 75.52 31.29 -2.70
C GLY A 396 76.19 32.17 -3.75
N ASP A 397 75.42 33.09 -4.36
CA ASP A 397 75.93 34.05 -5.35
C ASP A 397 77.06 34.93 -4.78
N VAL A 398 76.92 35.37 -3.53
CA VAL A 398 77.94 36.17 -2.84
C VAL A 398 79.20 35.34 -2.56
N VAL A 399 79.05 34.09 -2.14
CA VAL A 399 80.18 33.18 -1.88
C VAL A 399 80.95 32.89 -3.17
N GLU A 400 80.26 32.69 -4.28
CA GLU A 400 80.88 32.52 -5.61
C GLU A 400 81.66 33.76 -6.04
N LEU A 401 81.10 34.95 -5.82
CA LEU A 401 81.77 36.22 -6.08
C LEU A 401 83.05 36.37 -5.23
N ILE A 402 83.00 36.06 -3.92
CA ILE A 402 84.18 36.12 -3.04
C ILE A 402 85.24 35.12 -3.49
N ASN A 403 84.84 33.90 -3.86
CA ASN A 403 85.76 32.89 -4.38
C ASN A 403 86.44 33.37 -5.68
N THR A 404 85.70 34.04 -6.56
CA THR A 404 86.25 34.67 -7.78
C THR A 404 87.25 35.78 -7.45
N ILE A 405 86.94 36.65 -6.48
CA ILE A 405 87.85 37.71 -6.01
C ILE A 405 89.12 37.11 -5.38
N ALA A 406 88.99 36.04 -4.59
CA ALA A 406 90.12 35.33 -4.01
C ALA A 406 91.02 34.73 -5.10
N GLY A 407 90.44 34.12 -6.14
CA GLY A 407 91.16 33.63 -7.31
C GLY A 407 91.92 34.75 -8.07
N GLN A 408 91.27 35.90 -8.29
CA GLN A 408 91.91 37.07 -8.90
C GLN A 408 93.03 37.63 -8.02
N THR A 409 92.82 37.70 -6.70
CA THR A 409 93.81 38.19 -5.73
C THR A 409 95.03 37.26 -5.68
N ASN A 410 94.81 35.95 -5.75
CA ASN A 410 95.88 34.96 -5.85
C ASN A 410 96.71 35.15 -7.13
N LEU A 411 96.06 35.39 -8.27
CA LEU A 411 96.74 35.68 -9.55
C LEU A 411 97.52 37.01 -9.51
N LEU A 412 96.96 38.06 -8.90
CA LEU A 412 97.63 39.34 -8.68
C LEU A 412 98.87 39.19 -7.78
N ALA A 413 98.73 38.45 -6.68
CA ALA A 413 99.82 38.17 -5.74
C ALA A 413 100.92 37.31 -6.38
N LEU A 414 100.55 36.37 -7.24
CA LEU A 414 101.50 35.58 -8.03
C LEU A 414 102.30 36.48 -8.99
N ASN A 415 101.62 37.35 -9.74
CA ASN A 415 102.28 38.31 -10.63
C ASN A 415 103.23 39.25 -9.86
N ALA A 416 102.80 39.73 -8.68
CA ALA A 416 103.63 40.54 -7.79
C ALA A 416 104.86 39.78 -7.28
N THR A 417 104.71 38.48 -6.96
CA THR A 417 105.82 37.61 -6.53
C THR A 417 106.85 37.43 -7.65
N ILE A 418 106.38 37.27 -8.90
CA ILE A 418 107.23 37.16 -10.09
C ILE A 418 108.02 38.45 -10.30
N GLU A 419 107.38 39.62 -10.23
CA GLU A 419 108.04 40.91 -10.42
C GLU A 419 109.01 41.23 -9.26
N ALA A 420 108.67 40.83 -8.03
CA ALA A 420 109.56 40.93 -6.87
C ALA A 420 110.83 40.08 -7.03
N ALA A 421 110.70 38.86 -7.56
CA ALA A 421 111.83 38.00 -7.87
C ALA A 421 112.72 38.59 -8.98
N ARG A 422 112.10 39.30 -9.94
CA ARG A 422 112.78 40.00 -11.04
C ARG A 422 113.61 41.20 -10.57
N ALA A 423 113.18 41.86 -9.48
CA ALA A 423 113.89 42.98 -8.87
C ALA A 423 115.07 42.57 -7.95
N GLY A 424 115.32 41.27 -7.74
CA GLY A 424 116.46 40.75 -6.98
C GLY A 424 116.44 41.16 -5.49
N GLU A 425 117.59 41.56 -4.94
CA GLU A 425 117.74 41.96 -3.51
C GLU A 425 116.83 43.15 -3.13
N ALA A 426 116.55 44.08 -4.05
CA ALA A 426 115.68 45.24 -3.79
C ALA A 426 114.20 44.87 -3.66
N GLY A 427 113.76 43.72 -4.20
CA GLY A 427 112.38 43.24 -4.19
C GLY A 427 112.01 42.37 -2.99
N ARG A 428 112.95 42.05 -2.09
CA ARG A 428 112.77 41.06 -1.01
C ARG A 428 111.58 41.36 -0.10
N GLY A 429 111.41 42.61 0.33
CA GLY A 429 110.27 43.02 1.17
C GLY A 429 108.93 42.90 0.44
N PHE A 430 108.91 43.21 -0.86
CA PHE A 430 107.72 43.08 -1.70
C PHE A 430 107.37 41.61 -1.96
N ALA A 431 108.37 40.74 -2.11
CA ALA A 431 108.18 39.29 -2.26
C ALA A 431 107.51 38.66 -1.04
N VAL A 432 107.87 39.08 0.18
CA VAL A 432 107.25 38.59 1.42
C VAL A 432 105.78 39.01 1.49
N VAL A 433 105.47 40.28 1.21
CA VAL A 433 104.08 40.76 1.19
C VAL A 433 103.27 40.04 0.11
N ALA A 434 103.83 39.86 -1.09
CA ALA A 434 103.15 39.15 -2.17
C ALA A 434 102.88 37.68 -1.80
N SER A 435 103.81 37.00 -1.14
CA SER A 435 103.60 35.63 -0.63
C SER A 435 102.52 35.56 0.47
N GLU A 436 102.48 36.54 1.37
CA GLU A 436 101.46 36.61 2.43
C GLU A 436 100.06 36.85 1.85
N VAL A 437 99.94 37.78 0.89
CA VAL A 437 98.68 38.03 0.18
C VAL A 437 98.24 36.79 -0.60
N LYS A 438 99.19 36.07 -1.21
CA LYS A 438 98.91 34.81 -1.92
C LYS A 438 98.35 33.75 -0.96
N ALA A 439 98.99 33.55 0.19
CA ALA A 439 98.55 32.59 1.21
C ALA A 439 97.16 32.96 1.77
N LEU A 440 96.91 34.25 2.03
CA LEU A 440 95.60 34.73 2.47
C LEU A 440 94.51 34.52 1.42
N ALA A 441 94.83 34.70 0.13
CA ALA A 441 93.91 34.46 -0.98
C ALA A 441 93.56 32.96 -1.11
N GLU A 442 94.54 32.06 -1.00
CA GLU A 442 94.32 30.61 -0.98
C GLU A 442 93.48 30.16 0.23
N GLN A 443 93.75 30.72 1.43
CA GLN A 443 92.95 30.47 2.63
C GLN A 443 91.51 30.97 2.48
N THR A 444 91.33 32.15 1.85
CA THR A 444 90.01 32.71 1.56
C THR A 444 89.23 31.82 0.59
N ALA A 445 89.86 31.39 -0.51
CA ALA A 445 89.25 30.48 -1.48
C ALA A 445 88.81 29.15 -0.85
N LYS A 446 89.66 28.59 0.03
CA LYS A 446 89.33 27.37 0.79
C LYS A 446 88.13 27.61 1.71
N ALA A 447 88.13 28.68 2.49
CA ALA A 447 87.03 29.01 3.39
C ALA A 447 85.71 29.26 2.63
N THR A 448 85.76 29.95 1.48
CA THR A 448 84.56 30.12 0.63
C THR A 448 84.06 28.81 0.03
N GLY A 449 84.95 27.88 -0.30
CA GLY A 449 84.56 26.54 -0.76
C GLY A 449 83.82 25.75 0.32
N GLU A 450 84.31 25.79 1.57
CA GLU A 450 83.64 25.18 2.72
C GLU A 450 82.26 25.82 2.99
N ILE A 451 82.15 27.16 2.91
CA ILE A 451 80.86 27.86 3.03
C ILE A 451 79.93 27.47 1.87
N GLY A 452 80.42 27.38 0.64
CA GLY A 452 79.63 26.98 -0.52
C GLY A 452 79.02 25.58 -0.36
N GLN A 453 79.77 24.65 0.22
CA GLN A 453 79.26 23.32 0.57
C GLN A 453 78.15 23.39 1.62
N GLN A 454 78.30 24.23 2.65
CA GLN A 454 77.26 24.44 3.67
C GLN A 454 75.98 25.07 3.08
N ILE A 455 76.12 26.06 2.21
CA ILE A 455 74.98 26.70 1.52
C ILE A 455 74.24 25.69 0.63
N SER A 456 74.98 24.86 -0.10
CA SER A 456 74.38 23.79 -0.91
C SER A 456 73.60 22.80 -0.04
N GLY A 457 74.13 22.45 1.13
CA GLY A 457 73.43 21.62 2.13
C GLY A 457 72.15 22.28 2.66
N ILE A 458 72.18 23.58 2.96
CA ILE A 458 71.00 24.35 3.37
C ILE A 458 69.93 24.37 2.27
N GLN A 459 70.33 24.60 1.01
CA GLN A 459 69.41 24.60 -0.12
C GLN A 459 68.75 23.23 -0.31
N ALA A 460 69.52 22.14 -0.25
CA ALA A 460 69.00 20.79 -0.34
C ALA A 460 67.99 20.49 0.78
N ALA A 461 68.35 20.75 2.05
CA ALA A 461 67.46 20.55 3.19
C ALA A 461 66.17 21.40 3.12
N THR A 462 66.28 22.61 2.56
CA THR A 462 65.13 23.50 2.34
C THR A 462 64.19 22.93 1.28
N ASN A 463 64.72 22.42 0.17
CA ASN A 463 63.93 21.78 -0.89
C ASN A 463 63.24 20.50 -0.39
N ASP A 464 63.95 19.67 0.37
CA ASP A 464 63.37 18.47 1.00
C ASP A 464 62.22 18.83 1.95
N SER A 465 62.40 19.91 2.73
CA SER A 465 61.35 20.42 3.63
C SER A 465 60.11 20.89 2.87
N VAL A 466 60.28 21.56 1.72
CA VAL A 466 59.14 21.95 0.86
C VAL A 466 58.40 20.72 0.33
N GLY A 467 59.13 19.68 -0.08
CA GLY A 467 58.56 18.40 -0.50
C GLY A 467 57.70 17.77 0.60
N ALA A 468 58.24 17.64 1.81
CA ALA A 468 57.53 17.08 2.96
C ALA A 468 56.28 17.90 3.33
N ILE A 469 56.36 19.23 3.32
CA ILE A 469 55.19 20.10 3.59
C ILE A 469 54.09 19.91 2.54
N LYS A 470 54.46 19.70 1.27
CA LYS A 470 53.50 19.45 0.18
C LYS A 470 52.78 18.12 0.37
N GLU A 471 53.48 17.06 0.77
CA GLU A 471 52.88 15.76 1.09
C GLU A 471 51.92 15.84 2.29
N ILE A 472 52.32 16.58 3.34
CA ILE A 472 51.44 16.85 4.49
C ILE A 472 50.19 17.60 4.05
N SER A 473 50.34 18.64 3.22
CA SER A 473 49.21 19.43 2.71
C SER A 473 48.23 18.55 1.93
N SER A 474 48.72 17.70 1.03
CA SER A 474 47.88 16.75 0.28
C SER A 474 47.15 15.76 1.19
N THR A 475 47.80 15.30 2.26
CA THR A 475 47.17 14.41 3.25
C THR A 475 46.04 15.12 4.01
N ILE A 476 46.24 16.39 4.38
CA ILE A 476 45.21 17.19 5.06
C ILE A 476 44.04 17.51 4.12
N GLU A 477 44.29 17.80 2.84
CA GLU A 477 43.24 17.97 1.83
C GLU A 477 42.36 16.72 1.72
N ARG A 478 42.98 15.52 1.66
CA ARG A 478 42.24 14.25 1.68
C ARG A 478 41.44 14.05 2.98
N LEU A 479 41.97 14.47 4.13
CA LEU A 479 41.22 14.44 5.40
C LEU A 479 40.00 15.37 5.38
N SER A 480 40.11 16.53 4.73
CA SER A 480 39.00 17.46 4.55
C SER A 480 37.90 16.87 3.65
N GLU A 481 38.28 16.24 2.54
CA GLU A 481 37.35 15.53 1.65
C GLU A 481 36.61 14.40 2.37
N ILE A 482 37.34 13.56 3.13
CA ILE A 482 36.75 12.48 3.93
C ILE A 482 35.78 13.04 4.97
N SER A 483 36.16 14.13 5.66
CA SER A 483 35.29 14.77 6.65
C SER A 483 34.00 15.30 6.01
N SER A 484 34.09 15.86 4.81
CA SER A 484 32.90 16.30 4.04
C SER A 484 32.00 15.13 3.65
N ALA A 485 32.57 14.00 3.25
CA ALA A 485 31.81 12.79 2.93
C ALA A 485 31.11 12.20 4.17
N ILE A 486 31.81 12.18 5.31
CA ILE A 486 31.22 11.75 6.58
C ILE A 486 30.09 12.69 7.00
N ALA A 487 30.26 14.01 6.84
CA ALA A 487 29.21 14.98 7.17
C ALA A 487 27.91 14.70 6.40
N ALA A 488 28.01 14.46 5.08
CA ALA A 488 26.87 14.09 4.26
C ALA A 488 26.19 12.79 4.72
N ALA A 489 26.99 11.76 5.04
CA ALA A 489 26.47 10.49 5.55
C ALA A 489 25.78 10.64 6.92
N VAL A 490 26.31 11.49 7.79
CA VAL A 490 25.74 11.77 9.12
C VAL A 490 24.45 12.58 9.00
N GLU A 491 24.34 13.51 8.06
CA GLU A 491 23.08 14.20 7.75
C GLU A 491 22.00 13.21 7.28
N GLU A 492 22.35 12.28 6.39
CA GLU A 492 21.44 11.21 5.93
C GLU A 492 21.00 10.30 7.09
N GLN A 493 21.95 9.91 7.96
CA GLN A 493 21.63 9.16 9.18
C GLN A 493 20.68 9.93 10.09
N GLY A 494 20.87 11.24 10.25
CA GLY A 494 19.98 12.11 11.04
C GLY A 494 18.56 12.13 10.49
N ALA A 495 18.40 12.24 9.17
CA ALA A 495 17.11 12.16 8.52
C ALA A 495 16.44 10.79 8.72
N ALA A 496 17.21 9.70 8.59
CA ALA A 496 16.71 8.35 8.82
C ALA A 496 16.29 8.12 10.28
N THR A 497 17.07 8.60 11.26
CA THR A 497 16.71 8.51 12.68
C THR A 497 15.43 9.28 12.99
N GLN A 498 15.21 10.46 12.39
CA GLN A 498 13.96 11.20 12.55
C GLN A 498 12.75 10.48 11.93
N GLU A 499 12.91 9.84 10.77
CA GLU A 499 11.89 8.98 10.17
C GLU A 499 11.56 7.79 11.07
N ILE A 500 12.57 7.14 11.66
CA ILE A 500 12.35 6.05 12.63
C ILE A 500 11.55 6.55 13.83
N ALA A 501 11.91 7.72 14.39
CA ALA A 501 11.19 8.30 15.53
C ALA A 501 9.70 8.53 15.22
N ARG A 502 9.39 9.06 14.02
CA ARG A 502 8.00 9.23 13.55
C ARG A 502 7.26 7.89 13.45
N ASN A 503 7.89 6.89 12.83
CA ASN A 503 7.30 5.56 12.68
C ASN A 503 7.04 4.87 14.03
N VAL A 504 7.94 5.05 14.99
CA VAL A 504 7.80 4.52 16.36
C VAL A 504 6.62 5.18 17.08
N GLN A 505 6.45 6.50 16.96
CA GLN A 505 5.27 7.20 17.51
C GLN A 505 3.96 6.70 16.90
N GLN A 506 3.93 6.48 15.58
CA GLN A 506 2.76 5.91 14.91
C GLN A 506 2.47 4.47 15.38
N ALA A 507 3.51 3.66 15.56
CA ALA A 507 3.37 2.32 16.11
C ALA A 507 2.80 2.35 17.54
N ALA A 508 3.24 3.28 18.39
CA ALA A 508 2.73 3.45 19.75
C ALA A 508 1.23 3.78 19.77
N GLN A 509 0.81 4.71 18.91
CA GLN A 509 -0.61 5.05 18.75
C GLN A 509 -1.41 3.84 18.25
N GLY A 510 -0.85 3.08 17.29
CA GLY A 510 -1.45 1.84 16.79
C GLY A 510 -1.64 0.79 17.89
N THR A 511 -0.63 0.53 18.72
CA THR A 511 -0.73 -0.41 19.83
C THR A 511 -1.78 0.02 20.86
N GLN A 512 -1.88 1.33 21.12
CA GLN A 512 -2.87 1.86 22.05
C GLN A 512 -4.30 1.76 21.50
N GLN A 513 -4.49 1.98 20.19
CA GLN A 513 -5.77 1.78 19.54
C GLN A 513 -6.21 0.31 19.57
N VAL A 514 -5.29 -0.64 19.35
CA VAL A 514 -5.57 -2.08 19.45
C VAL A 514 -6.00 -2.44 20.88
N SER A 515 -5.32 -1.90 21.90
CA SER A 515 -5.68 -2.10 23.31
C SER A 515 -7.08 -1.54 23.65
N SER A 516 -7.45 -0.39 23.09
CA SER A 516 -8.82 0.14 23.25
C SER A 516 -9.85 -0.75 22.55
N ASN A 517 -9.60 -1.12 21.29
CA ASN A 517 -10.52 -1.94 20.49
C ASN A 517 -10.73 -3.33 21.12
N ILE A 518 -9.70 -3.92 21.71
CA ILE A 518 -9.82 -5.24 22.33
C ILE A 518 -10.64 -5.20 23.61
N THR A 519 -10.65 -4.07 24.32
CA THR A 519 -11.54 -3.84 25.47
C THR A 519 -13.00 -3.82 25.03
N ASP A 520 -13.31 -3.25 23.86
CA ASP A 520 -14.67 -3.25 23.30
C ASP A 520 -15.10 -4.64 22.84
N VAL A 521 -14.19 -5.41 22.22
CA VAL A 521 -14.44 -6.82 21.87
C VAL A 521 -14.71 -7.65 23.12
N GLN A 522 -13.95 -7.44 24.19
CA GLN A 522 -14.17 -8.12 25.47
C GLN A 522 -15.57 -7.81 26.02
N ARG A 523 -16.00 -6.54 25.98
CA ARG A 523 -17.35 -6.13 26.41
C ARG A 523 -18.45 -6.79 25.57
N GLY A 524 -18.32 -6.76 24.25
CA GLY A 524 -19.29 -7.38 23.33
C GLY A 524 -19.38 -8.90 23.51
N ALA A 525 -18.26 -9.57 23.82
CA ALA A 525 -18.25 -10.98 24.17
C ALA A 525 -19.02 -11.24 25.49
N THR A 526 -18.82 -10.43 26.53
CA THR A 526 -19.57 -10.53 27.80
C THR A 526 -21.07 -10.32 27.60
N GLU A 527 -21.46 -9.32 26.80
CA GLU A 527 -22.87 -9.07 26.46
C GLU A 527 -23.49 -10.25 25.69
N THR A 528 -22.75 -10.81 24.72
CA THR A 528 -23.18 -11.99 23.95
C THR A 528 -23.36 -13.20 24.86
N GLY A 529 -22.43 -13.45 25.79
CA GLY A 529 -22.55 -14.55 26.76
C GLY A 529 -23.78 -14.40 27.67
N THR A 530 -24.06 -13.17 28.11
CA THR A 530 -25.24 -12.85 28.93
C THR A 530 -26.55 -13.07 28.16
N ALA A 531 -26.64 -12.54 26.93
CA ALA A 531 -27.81 -12.73 26.07
C ALA A 531 -28.03 -14.21 25.72
N SER A 532 -26.95 -14.95 25.44
CA SER A 532 -27.01 -16.38 25.15
C SER A 532 -27.52 -17.18 26.35
N SER A 533 -27.08 -16.84 27.57
CA SER A 533 -27.57 -17.47 28.81
C SER A 533 -29.08 -17.24 29.01
N GLN A 534 -29.58 -16.05 28.68
CA GLN A 534 -31.02 -15.74 28.73
C GLN A 534 -31.81 -16.55 27.69
N VAL A 535 -31.32 -16.66 26.46
CA VAL A 535 -31.94 -17.48 25.40
C VAL A 535 -31.96 -18.95 25.80
N LEU A 536 -30.87 -19.46 26.40
CA LEU A 536 -30.79 -20.83 26.89
C LEU A 536 -31.87 -21.10 27.96
N SER A 537 -32.00 -20.21 28.94
CA SER A 537 -33.05 -20.32 29.96
C SER A 537 -34.46 -20.26 29.37
N ALA A 538 -34.70 -19.36 28.41
CA ALA A 538 -36.00 -19.25 27.73
C ALA A 538 -36.34 -20.51 26.92
N ALA A 539 -35.37 -21.08 26.21
CA ALA A 539 -35.52 -22.32 25.46
C ALA A 539 -35.81 -23.52 26.37
N GLN A 540 -35.13 -23.62 27.52
CA GLN A 540 -35.37 -24.66 28.52
C GLN A 540 -36.76 -24.56 29.15
N MET A 541 -37.23 -23.34 29.46
CA MET A 541 -38.61 -23.11 29.91
C MET A 541 -39.63 -23.53 28.86
N LEU A 542 -39.44 -23.14 27.60
CA LEU A 542 -40.36 -23.48 26.50
C LEU A 542 -40.42 -24.99 26.23
N SER A 543 -39.28 -25.68 26.32
CA SER A 543 -39.21 -27.14 26.24
C SER A 543 -40.00 -27.82 27.37
N ASN A 544 -39.85 -27.34 28.62
CA ASN A 544 -40.58 -27.86 29.77
C ASN A 544 -42.10 -27.60 29.67
N ASP A 545 -42.51 -26.38 29.30
CA ASP A 545 -43.92 -26.03 29.13
C ASP A 545 -44.56 -26.81 27.97
N SER A 546 -43.83 -27.07 26.89
CA SER A 546 -44.27 -27.95 25.80
C SER A 546 -44.51 -29.39 26.28
N GLY A 547 -43.59 -29.92 27.11
CA GLY A 547 -43.75 -31.23 27.75
C GLY A 547 -44.96 -31.29 28.69
N ARG A 548 -45.19 -30.23 29.49
CA ARG A 548 -46.38 -30.11 30.35
C ARG A 548 -47.67 -30.06 29.54
N LEU A 549 -47.72 -29.25 28.48
CA LEU A 549 -48.87 -29.15 27.59
C LEU A 549 -49.22 -30.50 26.97
N LYS A 550 -48.21 -31.25 26.49
CA LYS A 550 -48.38 -32.62 25.99
C LYS A 550 -49.09 -33.53 26.99
N ASN A 551 -48.63 -33.50 28.25
CA ASN A 551 -49.16 -34.34 29.31
C ASN A 551 -50.58 -33.94 29.70
N GLU A 552 -50.87 -32.65 29.84
CA GLU A 552 -52.21 -32.17 30.19
C GLU A 552 -53.24 -32.43 29.08
N VAL A 553 -52.84 -32.28 27.81
CA VAL A 553 -53.69 -32.60 26.66
C VAL A 553 -53.97 -34.11 26.61
N SER A 554 -52.96 -34.95 26.84
CA SER A 554 -53.12 -36.41 26.89
C SER A 554 -54.06 -36.85 28.03
N LYS A 555 -53.93 -36.25 29.23
CA LYS A 555 -54.85 -36.49 30.35
C LYS A 555 -56.28 -36.06 30.03
N PHE A 556 -56.45 -34.86 29.48
CA PHE A 556 -57.75 -34.32 29.09
C PHE A 556 -58.45 -35.26 28.09
N LEU A 557 -57.74 -35.69 27.04
CA LEU A 557 -58.26 -36.60 26.03
C LEU A 557 -58.63 -37.98 26.61
N THR A 558 -57.82 -38.49 27.54
CA THR A 558 -58.12 -39.75 28.24
C THR A 558 -59.41 -39.64 29.06
N ASN A 559 -59.60 -38.52 29.77
CA ASN A 559 -60.81 -38.26 30.55
C ASN A 559 -62.05 -38.06 29.66
N VAL A 560 -61.91 -37.39 28.52
CA VAL A 560 -63.00 -37.18 27.55
C VAL A 560 -63.42 -38.49 26.86
N ARG A 561 -62.48 -39.43 26.63
CA ARG A 561 -62.79 -40.75 26.09
C ARG A 561 -63.43 -41.70 27.13
N ALA A 562 -63.25 -41.43 28.42
CA ALA A 562 -63.77 -42.24 29.52
C ALA A 562 -65.15 -41.78 30.03
N ALA A 563 -65.55 -40.54 29.71
CA ALA A 563 -66.86 -39.95 30.00
C ALA A 563 -67.84 -40.20 28.86
#